data_AF-K4KXA2-F1
#
_entry.id   AF-K4KXA2-F1
#
_cell.length_a   1.000
_cell.length_b   1.000
_cell.length_c   1.000
_cell.angle_alpha   90.00
_cell.angle_beta   90.00
_cell.angle_gamma   90.00
#
_symmetry.space_group_name_H-M   'P 1'
#
loop_
_entity.id
_entity.type
_entity.pdbx_description
1 polymer ?
#
loop_
_entity_poly.entity_id
_entity_poly.type
_entity_poly.pdbx_seq_one_letter_code
_entity_poly.pdbx_strand_id
1 'polypeptide(L)'
;MLVWDLSPGYLNNEELRQQLAHIAALLAARGQSDDPEVSRRWGRCLNALRCLEAWMQAEWDLRGLGPLEQGQRTHLAPLNLVWPSLPDVVTRFQHLGSERDSGRIALPRTIQGLWSHYKYSVAARSMEAYRAISVKVTAGRGNDAFAQVAQDILLVMRQRPELEPLRDALLQMWGYVSAEGQLPGRTYQNLPALFQEIQRRAQKQQNAYLLNSTALSELSVWLENPA
;
A
#
# COMPACT_ATOMS: atom_id res chain seq x y z
N MET A 1 -21.42 1.25 0.06
CA MET A 1 -20.24 1.23 -0.84
C MET A 1 -19.22 0.27 -0.25
N LEU A 2 -18.52 -0.49 -1.08
CA LEU A 2 -17.47 -1.40 -0.63
C LEU A 2 -16.24 -0.62 -0.14
N VAL A 3 -15.67 -1.01 0.99
CA VAL A 3 -14.34 -0.54 1.41
C VAL A 3 -13.28 -1.38 0.71
N TRP A 4 -12.40 -0.72 -0.06
CA TRP A 4 -11.28 -1.38 -0.74
C TRP A 4 -10.12 -1.62 0.24
N ASP A 5 -9.77 -2.90 0.41
CA ASP A 5 -8.63 -3.38 1.21
C ASP A 5 -7.46 -3.86 0.34
N LEU A 6 -7.34 -3.29 -0.86
CA LEU A 6 -6.22 -3.44 -1.78
C LEU A 6 -5.36 -2.16 -1.79
N SER A 7 -4.20 -2.19 -2.44
CA SER A 7 -3.37 -0.99 -2.57
C SER A 7 -4.15 0.16 -3.26
N PRO A 8 -4.13 1.37 -2.69
CA PRO A 8 -4.70 2.57 -3.31
C PRO A 8 -4.13 2.88 -4.70
N GLY A 9 -2.90 2.39 -4.99
CA GLY A 9 -2.25 2.53 -6.28
C GLY A 9 -3.08 1.99 -7.45
N TYR A 10 -3.97 1.03 -7.21
CA TYR A 10 -4.84 0.47 -8.25
C TYR A 10 -6.08 1.31 -8.55
N LEU A 11 -6.50 2.18 -7.62
CA LEU A 11 -7.70 3.00 -7.77
C LEU A 11 -7.41 4.17 -8.70
N ASN A 12 -8.36 4.50 -9.59
CA ASN A 12 -8.28 5.76 -10.34
C ASN A 12 -8.56 6.95 -9.41
N ASN A 13 -8.40 8.17 -9.91
CA ASN A 13 -8.46 9.37 -9.07
C ASN A 13 -9.85 9.60 -8.46
N GLU A 14 -10.92 9.25 -9.18
CA GLU A 14 -12.29 9.40 -8.70
C GLU A 14 -12.62 8.35 -7.64
N GLU A 15 -12.27 7.09 -7.88
CA GLU A 15 -12.42 6.00 -6.91
C GLU A 15 -11.64 6.29 -5.63
N LEU A 16 -10.40 6.79 -5.74
CA LEU A 16 -9.57 7.17 -4.61
C LEU A 16 -10.23 8.27 -3.76
N ARG A 17 -10.77 9.31 -4.41
CA ARG A 17 -11.52 10.39 -3.75
C ARG A 17 -12.75 9.87 -3.03
N GLN A 18 -13.55 9.04 -3.70
CA GLN A 18 -14.77 8.46 -3.13
C GLN A 18 -14.46 7.57 -1.91
N GLN A 19 -13.41 6.76 -1.99
CA GLN A 19 -12.98 5.91 -0.89
C GLN A 19 -12.49 6.72 0.31
N LEU A 20 -11.71 7.78 0.08
CA LEU A 20 -11.28 8.69 1.15
C LEU A 20 -12.49 9.27 1.90
N ALA A 21 -13.46 9.83 1.17
CA ALA A 21 -14.68 10.39 1.77
C ALA A 21 -15.48 9.32 2.54
N HIS A 22 -15.57 8.10 2.01
CA HIS A 22 -16.30 7.02 2.65
C HIS A 22 -15.62 6.47 3.89
N ILE A 23 -14.31 6.28 3.87
CA ILE A 23 -13.54 5.84 5.03
C ILE A 23 -13.61 6.90 6.12
N ALA A 24 -13.51 8.19 5.78
CA ALA A 24 -13.67 9.28 6.73
C ALA A 24 -15.07 9.27 7.38
N ALA A 25 -16.13 9.08 6.58
CA ALA A 25 -17.49 8.93 7.10
C ALA A 25 -17.65 7.72 8.03
N LEU A 26 -17.08 6.57 7.66
CA LEU A 26 -17.05 5.38 8.52
C LEU A 26 -16.30 5.64 9.82
N LEU A 27 -15.15 6.32 9.78
CA LEU A 27 -14.39 6.65 10.99
C LEU A 27 -15.16 7.60 11.91
N ALA A 28 -15.84 8.61 11.36
CA ALA A 28 -16.72 9.50 12.11
C ALA A 28 -17.90 8.74 12.77
N ALA A 29 -18.47 7.76 12.04
CA ALA A 29 -19.52 6.87 12.51
C ALA A 29 -18.98 5.68 13.34
N ARG A 30 -17.69 5.66 13.73
CA ARG A 30 -17.05 4.57 14.48
C ARG A 30 -17.26 3.18 13.85
N GLY A 31 -17.10 3.11 12.53
CA GLY A 31 -17.20 1.91 11.71
C GLY A 31 -18.62 1.43 11.47
N GLN A 32 -19.64 2.20 11.89
CA GLN A 32 -21.04 1.92 11.60
C GLN A 32 -21.41 2.44 10.20
N SER A 33 -22.26 1.68 9.52
CA SER A 33 -22.75 1.90 8.17
C SER A 33 -24.16 1.34 8.04
N ASP A 34 -25.00 1.97 7.21
CA ASP A 34 -26.30 1.42 6.84
C ASP A 34 -26.18 0.09 6.09
N ASP A 35 -25.01 -0.17 5.48
CA ASP A 35 -24.66 -1.46 4.91
C ASP A 35 -24.25 -2.46 6.03
N PRO A 36 -25.04 -3.51 6.30
CA PRO A 36 -24.77 -4.45 7.38
C PRO A 36 -23.48 -5.25 7.18
N GLU A 37 -23.04 -5.46 5.93
CA GLU A 37 -21.78 -6.17 5.66
C GLU A 37 -20.57 -5.31 6.04
N VAL A 38 -20.60 -4.03 5.65
CA VAL A 38 -19.55 -3.06 6.00
C VAL A 38 -19.48 -2.90 7.52
N SER A 39 -20.62 -2.71 8.19
CA SER A 39 -20.71 -2.61 9.65
C SER A 39 -20.14 -3.84 10.36
N ARG A 40 -20.52 -5.04 9.93
CA ARG A 40 -20.02 -6.30 10.52
C ARG A 40 -18.52 -6.46 10.36
N ARG A 41 -17.99 -6.10 9.20
CA ARG A 41 -16.59 -6.28 8.83
C ARG A 41 -15.69 -5.25 9.52
N TRP A 42 -16.07 -3.97 9.48
CA TRP A 42 -15.20 -2.86 9.89
C TRP A 42 -15.55 -2.24 11.24
N GLY A 43 -16.74 -2.50 11.79
CA GLY A 43 -17.22 -1.87 13.03
C GLY A 43 -16.34 -2.09 14.27
N ARG A 44 -15.46 -3.10 14.26
CA ARG A 44 -14.47 -3.36 15.33
C ARG A 44 -13.01 -3.15 14.89
N CYS A 45 -12.80 -2.64 13.68
CA CYS A 45 -11.48 -2.55 13.03
C CYS A 45 -11.09 -1.09 12.73
N LEU A 46 -11.36 -0.17 13.67
CA LEU A 46 -11.16 1.28 13.44
C LEU A 46 -9.72 1.66 13.15
N ASN A 47 -8.75 1.00 13.80
CA ASN A 47 -7.33 1.26 13.53
C ASN A 47 -6.93 0.80 12.12
N ALA A 48 -7.50 -0.31 11.63
CA ALA A 48 -7.30 -0.74 10.26
C ALA A 48 -7.93 0.24 9.26
N LEU A 49 -9.11 0.81 9.55
CA LEU A 49 -9.69 1.89 8.73
C LEU A 49 -8.78 3.12 8.68
N ARG A 50 -8.19 3.53 9.81
CA ARG A 50 -7.21 4.64 9.85
C ARG A 50 -5.97 4.33 9.01
N CYS A 51 -5.49 3.08 9.02
CA CYS A 51 -4.39 2.67 8.15
C CYS A 51 -4.77 2.77 6.67
N LEU A 52 -5.97 2.32 6.30
CA LEU A 52 -6.46 2.47 4.93
C LEU A 52 -6.58 3.95 4.53
N GLU A 53 -7.16 4.79 5.37
CA GLU A 53 -7.26 6.24 5.15
C GLU A 53 -5.87 6.85 4.91
N ALA A 54 -4.90 6.55 5.77
CA ALA A 54 -3.54 7.04 5.63
C ALA A 54 -2.87 6.55 4.35
N TRP A 55 -3.04 5.27 3.95
CA TRP A 55 -2.51 4.77 2.68
C TRP A 55 -3.16 5.47 1.48
N MET A 56 -4.47 5.72 1.53
CA MET A 56 -5.19 6.42 0.46
C MET A 56 -4.72 7.88 0.36
N GLN A 57 -4.51 8.55 1.49
CA GLN A 57 -3.95 9.90 1.54
C GLN A 57 -2.53 9.94 0.98
N ALA A 58 -1.68 8.99 1.36
CA ALA A 58 -0.32 8.91 0.85
C ALA A 58 -0.27 8.72 -0.68
N GLU A 59 -1.20 7.94 -1.22
CA GLU A 59 -1.35 7.79 -2.68
C GLU A 59 -1.84 9.07 -3.34
N TRP A 60 -2.81 9.75 -2.73
CA TRP A 60 -3.32 11.04 -3.18
C TRP A 60 -2.22 12.10 -3.27
N ASP A 61 -1.42 12.20 -2.20
CA ASP A 61 -0.29 13.12 -2.09
C ASP A 61 0.82 12.77 -3.11
N LEU A 62 1.15 11.47 -3.27
CA LEU A 62 2.12 11.01 -4.26
C LEU A 62 1.69 11.40 -5.69
N ARG A 63 0.39 11.37 -6.00
CA ARG A 63 -0.14 11.75 -7.32
C ARG A 63 -0.25 13.27 -7.52
N GLY A 64 -0.04 14.07 -6.49
CA GLY A 64 -0.12 15.54 -6.57
C GLY A 64 -1.53 16.05 -6.86
N LEU A 65 -2.58 15.37 -6.37
CA LEU A 65 -3.98 15.67 -6.67
C LEU A 65 -4.57 16.88 -5.92
N GLY A 66 -3.71 17.67 -5.27
CA GLY A 66 -4.10 18.89 -4.55
C GLY A 66 -4.60 18.64 -3.12
N PRO A 67 -4.95 19.69 -2.37
CA PRO A 67 -5.48 19.55 -1.02
C PRO A 67 -6.86 18.88 -1.03
N LEU A 68 -7.11 18.00 -0.08
CA LEU A 68 -8.47 17.50 0.19
C LEU A 68 -9.24 18.57 0.97
N GLU A 69 -10.47 18.85 0.56
CA GLU A 69 -11.31 19.86 1.22
C GLU A 69 -11.76 19.46 2.64
N GLN A 70 -11.61 18.19 3.04
CA GLN A 70 -12.23 17.65 4.27
C GLN A 70 -11.31 16.86 5.22
N GLY A 71 -9.98 16.81 5.03
CA GLY A 71 -9.12 15.89 5.79
C GLY A 71 -8.15 16.57 6.75
N GLN A 72 -8.36 16.42 8.07
CA GLN A 72 -7.22 16.41 9.00
C GLN A 72 -6.38 15.17 8.68
N ARG A 73 -5.05 15.33 8.55
CA ARG A 73 -4.14 14.20 8.33
C ARG A 73 -4.30 13.16 9.45
N THR A 74 -4.51 11.91 9.07
CA THR A 74 -4.65 10.81 10.02
C THR A 74 -3.29 10.46 10.59
N HIS A 75 -3.03 10.92 11.81
CA HIS A 75 -1.87 10.47 12.57
C HIS A 75 -2.15 9.05 13.10
N LEU A 76 -1.37 8.07 12.64
CA LEU A 76 -1.44 6.71 13.15
C LEU A 76 -0.77 6.64 14.53
N ALA A 77 -1.58 6.59 15.58
CA ALA A 77 -1.08 6.20 16.91
C ALA A 77 -0.74 4.69 16.92
N PRO A 78 0.33 4.28 17.64
CA PRO A 78 0.70 2.88 17.77
C PRO A 78 -0.37 2.14 18.59
N LEU A 79 -1.25 1.43 17.90
CA LEU A 79 -2.35 0.70 18.52
C LEU A 79 -2.46 -0.70 17.94
N ASN A 80 -3.10 -1.59 18.71
CA ASN A 80 -3.48 -2.92 18.29
C ASN A 80 -4.22 -2.87 16.94
N LEU A 81 -3.54 -3.33 15.89
CA LEU A 81 -4.07 -3.41 14.53
C LEU A 81 -4.90 -4.69 14.38
N VAL A 82 -6.20 -4.57 14.65
CA VAL A 82 -7.17 -5.61 14.34
C VAL A 82 -7.73 -5.35 12.94
N TRP A 83 -7.48 -6.27 12.03
CA TRP A 83 -7.99 -6.24 10.67
C TRP A 83 -9.21 -7.16 10.53
N PRO A 84 -10.17 -6.83 9.65
CA PRO A 84 -11.24 -7.77 9.31
C PRO A 84 -10.67 -9.04 8.68
N SER A 85 -11.45 -10.12 8.62
CA SER A 85 -11.08 -11.28 7.81
C SER A 85 -10.75 -10.86 6.37
N LEU A 86 -9.76 -11.53 5.77
CA LEU A 86 -9.49 -11.34 4.36
C LEU A 86 -10.71 -11.79 3.56
N PRO A 87 -11.15 -10.99 2.57
CA PRO A 87 -12.19 -11.42 1.66
C PRO A 87 -11.58 -12.39 0.63
N ASP A 88 -12.39 -12.92 -0.27
CA ASP A 88 -11.86 -13.58 -1.46
C ASP A 88 -11.09 -12.56 -2.32
N VAL A 89 -9.76 -12.71 -2.33
CA VAL A 89 -8.83 -11.79 -2.97
C VAL A 89 -8.97 -11.81 -4.49
N VAL A 90 -9.31 -12.96 -5.08
CA VAL A 90 -9.51 -13.07 -6.53
C VAL A 90 -10.74 -12.28 -6.95
N THR A 91 -11.85 -12.50 -6.25
CA THR A 91 -13.08 -11.74 -6.47
C THR A 91 -12.84 -10.23 -6.31
N ARG A 92 -12.00 -9.80 -5.34
CA ARG A 92 -11.65 -8.38 -5.18
C ARG A 92 -10.92 -7.82 -6.40
N PHE A 93 -9.91 -8.51 -6.91
CA PHE A 93 -9.20 -8.07 -8.11
C PHE A 93 -10.10 -8.07 -9.36
N GLN A 94 -11.01 -9.05 -9.47
CA GLN A 94 -11.98 -9.12 -10.56
C GLN A 94 -13.00 -7.98 -10.51
N HIS A 95 -13.59 -7.71 -9.34
CA HIS A 95 -14.48 -6.56 -9.14
C HIS A 95 -13.80 -5.23 -9.44
N LEU A 96 -12.51 -5.14 -9.15
CA LEU A 96 -11.71 -3.96 -9.42
C LEU A 96 -11.36 -3.83 -10.92
N GLY A 97 -11.38 -4.93 -11.69
CA GLY A 97 -10.93 -4.98 -13.08
C GLY A 97 -12.00 -4.74 -14.16
N SER A 98 -13.25 -4.46 -13.81
CA SER A 98 -14.31 -4.12 -14.78
C SER A 98 -13.98 -2.83 -15.53
N GLU A 99 -14.27 -2.75 -16.83
CA GLU A 99 -13.95 -1.65 -17.78
C GLU A 99 -13.92 -0.25 -17.13
N ARG A 100 -12.71 0.18 -16.74
CA ARG A 100 -12.47 1.44 -16.03
C ARG A 100 -11.07 1.96 -16.31
N ASP A 101 -10.87 3.23 -15.96
CA ASP A 101 -9.53 3.82 -15.94
C ASP A 101 -8.67 3.17 -14.86
N SER A 102 -7.41 2.90 -15.21
CA SER A 102 -6.42 2.40 -14.27
C SER A 102 -6.02 3.48 -13.27
N GLY A 103 -5.68 3.06 -12.04
CA GLY A 103 -4.88 3.89 -11.14
C GLY A 103 -3.45 4.05 -11.61
N ARG A 104 -2.60 4.63 -10.75
CA ARG A 104 -1.15 4.76 -11.00
C ARG A 104 -0.50 3.41 -11.32
N ILE A 105 -0.91 2.38 -10.60
CA ILE A 105 -0.45 1.00 -10.80
C ILE A 105 -1.54 0.25 -11.56
N ALA A 106 -1.16 -0.39 -12.67
CA ALA A 106 -2.07 -1.25 -13.40
C ALA A 106 -2.42 -2.50 -12.57
N LEU A 107 -3.62 -3.04 -12.75
CA LEU A 107 -4.00 -4.28 -12.09
C LEU A 107 -3.09 -5.44 -12.53
N PRO A 108 -2.58 -6.25 -11.58
CA PRO A 108 -1.69 -7.34 -11.92
C PRO A 108 -2.47 -8.45 -12.64
N ARG A 109 -2.00 -8.82 -13.84
CA ARG A 109 -2.57 -9.93 -14.63
C ARG A 109 -1.87 -11.26 -14.37
N THR A 110 -0.71 -11.21 -13.73
CA THR A 110 0.14 -12.38 -13.47
C THR A 110 0.69 -12.34 -12.05
N ILE A 111 1.13 -13.48 -11.56
CA ILE A 111 1.77 -13.63 -10.25
C ILE A 111 3.05 -12.78 -10.17
N GLN A 112 3.82 -12.74 -11.25
CA GLN A 112 5.04 -11.94 -11.34
C GLN A 112 4.72 -10.44 -11.30
N GLY A 113 3.66 -10.00 -12.00
CA GLY A 113 3.18 -8.63 -11.94
C GLY A 113 2.77 -8.24 -10.53
N LEU A 114 1.93 -9.07 -9.89
CA LEU A 114 1.51 -8.87 -8.51
C LEU A 114 2.70 -8.77 -7.56
N TRP A 115 3.65 -9.70 -7.66
CA TRP A 115 4.85 -9.70 -6.85
C TRP A 115 5.70 -8.44 -7.07
N SER A 116 5.86 -8.01 -8.33
CA SER A 116 6.65 -6.82 -8.66
C SER A 116 6.10 -5.55 -8.01
N HIS A 117 4.77 -5.43 -7.87
CA HIS A 117 4.15 -4.28 -7.23
C HIS A 117 4.46 -4.23 -5.73
N TYR A 118 4.34 -5.37 -5.04
CA TYR A 118 4.38 -5.47 -3.58
C TYR A 118 5.74 -5.83 -2.98
N LYS A 119 6.73 -6.19 -3.80
CA LYS A 119 8.05 -6.71 -3.38
C LYS A 119 8.67 -5.92 -2.22
N TYR A 120 8.76 -4.60 -2.34
CA TYR A 120 9.39 -3.75 -1.30
C TYR A 120 8.50 -3.56 -0.08
N SER A 121 7.19 -3.49 -0.26
CA SER A 121 6.24 -3.43 0.84
C SER A 121 6.32 -4.67 1.73
N VAL A 122 6.52 -5.85 1.12
CA VAL A 122 6.74 -7.11 1.83
C VAL A 122 8.13 -7.13 2.49
N ALA A 123 9.18 -6.74 1.75
CA ALA A 123 10.55 -6.69 2.28
C ALA A 123 10.66 -5.80 3.53
N ALA A 124 9.99 -4.66 3.53
CA ALA A 124 9.96 -3.71 4.65
C ALA A 124 9.32 -4.29 5.93
N ARG A 125 8.59 -5.40 5.84
CA ARG A 125 7.87 -6.02 6.97
C ARG A 125 8.49 -7.33 7.41
N SER A 126 8.86 -8.19 6.48
CA SER A 126 9.45 -9.48 6.80
C SER A 126 10.27 -10.02 5.64
N MET A 127 11.59 -10.14 5.86
CA MET A 127 12.49 -10.80 4.92
C MET A 127 12.25 -12.30 4.82
N GLU A 128 11.70 -12.92 5.87
CA GLU A 128 11.26 -14.32 5.82
C GLU A 128 10.08 -14.47 4.86
N ALA A 129 9.03 -13.65 5.01
CA ALA A 129 7.87 -13.66 4.13
C ALA A 129 8.27 -13.31 2.69
N TYR A 130 9.18 -12.36 2.50
CA TYR A 130 9.75 -12.02 1.20
C TYR A 130 10.33 -13.26 0.50
N ARG A 131 11.19 -14.01 1.19
CA ARG A 131 11.82 -15.22 0.64
C ARG A 131 10.78 -16.29 0.34
N ALA A 132 9.88 -16.56 1.28
CA ALA A 132 8.83 -17.57 1.12
C ALA A 132 7.91 -17.27 -0.07
N ILE A 133 7.45 -16.01 -0.19
CA ILE A 133 6.59 -15.58 -1.30
C ILE A 133 7.36 -15.64 -2.63
N SER A 134 8.63 -15.22 -2.66
CA SER A 134 9.43 -15.26 -3.90
C SER A 134 9.59 -16.68 -4.47
N VAL A 135 9.71 -17.69 -3.59
CA VAL A 135 9.75 -19.10 -3.99
C VAL A 135 8.40 -19.52 -4.59
N LYS A 136 7.28 -19.17 -3.94
CA LYS A 136 5.93 -19.44 -4.46
C LYS A 136 5.67 -18.77 -5.81
N VAL A 137 6.14 -17.53 -6.00
CA VAL A 137 6.04 -16.80 -7.27
C VAL A 137 6.81 -17.50 -8.40
N THR A 138 7.97 -18.07 -8.08
CA THR A 138 8.83 -18.76 -9.05
C THR A 138 8.27 -20.13 -9.44
N ALA A 139 7.76 -20.89 -8.45
CA ALA A 139 7.20 -22.22 -8.65
C ALA A 139 5.75 -22.22 -9.17
N GLY A 140 4.97 -21.20 -8.81
CA GLY A 140 3.53 -21.15 -9.04
C GLY A 140 3.13 -20.89 -10.49
N ARG A 141 2.03 -21.52 -10.91
CA ARG A 141 1.37 -21.33 -12.21
C ARG A 141 -0.14 -21.30 -12.03
N GLY A 142 -0.83 -20.51 -12.85
CA GLY A 142 -2.29 -20.45 -12.89
C GLY A 142 -2.94 -19.60 -11.79
N ASN A 143 -4.27 -19.62 -11.76
CA ASN A 143 -5.10 -18.75 -10.92
C ASN A 143 -5.03 -19.12 -9.42
N ASP A 144 -4.94 -20.40 -9.08
CA ASP A 144 -4.86 -20.84 -7.69
C ASP A 144 -3.56 -20.35 -7.02
N ALA A 145 -2.44 -20.42 -7.77
CA ALA A 145 -1.17 -19.87 -7.30
C ALA A 145 -1.22 -18.34 -7.18
N PHE A 146 -1.93 -17.64 -8.06
CA PHE A 146 -2.17 -16.20 -7.92
C PHE A 146 -2.96 -15.88 -6.65
N ALA A 147 -4.07 -16.59 -6.41
CA ALA A 147 -4.90 -16.41 -5.22
C ALA A 147 -4.09 -16.58 -3.94
N GLN A 148 -3.31 -17.67 -3.86
CA GLN A 148 -2.47 -17.97 -2.71
C GLN A 148 -1.42 -16.89 -2.45
N VAL A 149 -0.68 -16.48 -3.50
CA VAL A 149 0.34 -15.42 -3.37
C VAL A 149 -0.29 -14.09 -2.98
N ALA A 150 -1.44 -13.74 -3.56
CA ALA A 150 -2.15 -12.52 -3.22
C ALA A 150 -2.63 -12.52 -1.76
N GLN A 151 -3.15 -13.65 -1.28
CA GLN A 151 -3.55 -13.81 0.11
C GLN A 151 -2.35 -13.66 1.06
N ASP A 152 -1.23 -14.32 0.76
CA ASP A 152 -0.01 -14.24 1.56
C ASP A 152 0.51 -12.79 1.64
N ILE A 153 0.57 -12.09 0.50
CA ILE A 153 0.97 -10.68 0.44
C ILE A 153 0.06 -9.82 1.29
N LEU A 154 -1.27 -9.94 1.14
CA LEU A 154 -2.21 -9.11 1.88
C LEU A 154 -2.18 -9.38 3.39
N LEU A 155 -1.88 -10.62 3.83
CA LEU A 155 -1.62 -10.92 5.24
C LEU A 155 -0.39 -10.18 5.76
N VAL A 156 0.71 -10.17 5.01
CA VAL A 156 1.92 -9.43 5.38
C VAL A 156 1.63 -7.92 5.44
N MET A 157 0.93 -7.37 4.45
CA MET A 157 0.65 -5.93 4.35
C MET A 157 -0.11 -5.35 5.56
N ARG A 158 -0.85 -6.19 6.28
CA ARG A 158 -1.59 -5.86 7.51
C ARG A 158 -0.70 -5.69 8.74
N GLN A 159 0.57 -6.00 8.63
CA GLN A 159 1.56 -5.78 9.68
C GLN A 159 2.21 -4.40 9.52
N ARG A 160 2.59 -3.80 10.64
CA ARG A 160 3.45 -2.62 10.63
C ARG A 160 4.88 -3.06 10.27
N PRO A 161 5.61 -2.33 9.41
CA PRO A 161 7.02 -2.62 9.17
C PRO A 161 7.87 -2.30 10.40
N GLU A 162 8.90 -3.12 10.63
CA GLU A 162 9.95 -2.83 11.61
C GLU A 162 10.96 -1.85 11.02
N LEU A 163 11.67 -1.12 11.89
CA LEU A 163 12.55 -0.02 11.47
C LEU A 163 13.69 -0.48 10.56
N GLU A 164 14.37 -1.58 10.92
CA GLU A 164 15.54 -2.06 10.16
C GLU A 164 15.14 -2.62 8.78
N PRO A 165 14.17 -3.54 8.65
CA PRO A 165 13.70 -3.98 7.34
C PRO A 165 13.13 -2.84 6.48
N LEU A 166 12.47 -1.85 7.08
CA LEU A 166 12.01 -0.65 6.38
C LEU A 166 13.20 0.13 5.81
N ARG A 167 14.23 0.40 6.62
CA ARG A 167 15.46 1.07 6.16
C ARG A 167 16.09 0.32 4.98
N ASP A 168 16.23 -1.00 5.09
CA ASP A 168 16.82 -1.83 4.04
C ASP A 168 16.00 -1.77 2.74
N ALA A 169 14.67 -1.84 2.83
CA ALA A 169 13.79 -1.69 1.67
C ALA A 169 13.96 -0.32 1.01
N LEU A 170 14.07 0.77 1.79
CA LEU A 170 14.31 2.11 1.26
C LEU A 170 15.67 2.23 0.57
N LEU A 171 16.73 1.63 1.14
CA LEU A 171 18.05 1.62 0.51
C LEU A 171 18.05 0.84 -0.81
N GLN A 172 17.30 -0.27 -0.88
CA GLN A 172 17.14 -0.99 -2.14
C GLN A 172 16.37 -0.16 -3.18
N MET A 173 15.31 0.56 -2.77
CA MET A 173 14.57 1.48 -3.66
C MET A 173 15.46 2.64 -4.13
N TRP A 174 16.30 3.19 -3.25
CA TRP A 174 17.27 4.23 -3.59
C TRP A 174 18.18 3.81 -4.74
N GLY A 175 18.65 2.56 -4.73
CA GLY A 175 19.51 2.01 -5.78
C GLY A 175 18.94 2.10 -7.21
N TYR A 176 17.61 2.23 -7.37
CA TYR A 176 16.98 2.40 -8.68
C TYR A 176 16.97 3.84 -9.21
N VAL A 177 17.20 4.82 -8.33
CA VAL A 177 17.07 6.25 -8.65
C VAL A 177 18.35 7.04 -8.36
N SER A 178 19.30 6.42 -7.66
CA SER A 178 20.65 6.93 -7.48
C SER A 178 21.50 6.68 -8.72
N ALA A 179 22.42 7.61 -9.02
CA ALA A 179 23.50 7.29 -9.93
C ALA A 179 24.37 6.17 -9.32
N GLU A 180 25.03 5.40 -10.18
CA GLU A 180 25.94 4.34 -9.72
C GLU A 180 27.01 4.91 -8.78
N GLY A 181 27.21 4.27 -7.62
CA GLY A 181 28.12 4.73 -6.58
C GLY A 181 27.64 5.91 -5.72
N GLN A 182 26.45 6.48 -5.98
CA GLN A 182 25.90 7.57 -5.17
C GLN A 182 25.21 7.03 -3.91
N LEU A 183 25.91 7.10 -2.78
CA LEU A 183 25.29 6.92 -1.47
C LEU A 183 24.38 8.11 -1.14
N PRO A 184 23.30 7.92 -0.35
CA PRO A 184 22.38 9.00 0.01
C PRO A 184 22.99 10.14 0.85
N GLY A 185 24.27 10.05 1.22
CA GLY A 185 24.93 11.00 2.13
C GLY A 185 24.16 11.10 3.46
N ARG A 186 24.26 12.22 4.19
CA ARG A 186 23.59 12.36 5.50
C ARG A 186 22.06 12.11 5.49
N THR A 187 21.42 12.17 4.33
CA THR A 187 20.00 11.84 4.11
C THR A 187 19.65 10.42 4.57
N TYR A 188 20.58 9.45 4.59
CA TYR A 188 20.30 8.09 5.05
C TYR A 188 19.89 8.01 6.53
N GLN A 189 20.25 9.01 7.34
CA GLN A 189 19.92 9.05 8.76
C GLN A 189 18.47 9.51 9.01
N ASN A 190 17.85 10.15 8.02
CA ASN A 190 16.48 10.63 8.07
C ASN A 190 15.65 9.88 7.01
N LEU A 191 15.08 8.75 7.42
CA LEU A 191 14.30 7.89 6.51
C LEU A 191 13.13 8.62 5.82
N PRO A 192 12.35 9.49 6.49
CA PRO A 192 11.37 10.34 5.81
C PRO A 192 11.97 11.17 4.67
N ALA A 193 13.08 11.87 4.91
CA ALA A 193 13.73 12.70 3.89
C ALA A 193 14.30 11.85 2.74
N LEU A 194 14.88 10.69 3.05
CA LEU A 194 15.35 9.73 2.04
C LEU A 194 14.19 9.29 1.14
N PHE A 195 13.05 8.93 1.74
CA PHE A 195 11.91 8.44 0.99
C PHE A 195 11.28 9.51 0.10
N GLN A 196 11.16 10.75 0.58
CA GLN A 196 10.70 11.88 -0.24
C GLN A 196 11.60 12.10 -1.46
N GLU A 197 12.92 11.99 -1.29
CA GLU A 197 13.85 12.10 -2.41
C GLU A 197 13.73 10.90 -3.38
N ILE A 198 13.49 9.68 -2.89
CA ILE A 198 13.19 8.51 -3.72
C ILE A 198 11.95 8.77 -4.57
N GLN A 199 10.84 9.22 -3.97
CA GLN A 199 9.60 9.55 -4.69
C GLN A 199 9.83 10.61 -5.76
N ARG A 200 10.48 11.72 -5.39
CA ARG A 200 10.78 12.83 -6.31
C ARG A 200 11.63 12.37 -7.49
N ARG A 201 12.66 11.55 -7.26
CA ARG A 201 13.52 11.04 -8.33
C ARG A 201 12.81 10.01 -9.19
N ALA A 202 12.03 9.10 -8.60
CA ALA A 202 11.24 8.12 -9.34
C ALA A 202 10.29 8.81 -10.33
N GLN A 203 9.61 9.88 -9.89
CA GLN A 203 8.75 10.70 -10.74
C GLN A 203 9.56 11.46 -11.80
N LYS A 204 10.64 12.16 -11.41
CA LYS A 204 11.46 12.94 -12.36
C LYS A 204 12.09 12.07 -13.45
N GLN A 205 12.53 10.87 -13.09
CA GLN A 205 13.20 9.93 -14.00
C GLN A 205 12.22 8.99 -14.71
N GLN A 206 10.92 9.06 -14.40
CA GLN A 206 9.90 8.13 -14.89
C GLN A 206 10.30 6.66 -14.67
N ASN A 207 10.83 6.34 -13.47
CA ASN A 207 11.29 5.00 -13.14
C ASN A 207 10.10 4.05 -13.03
N ALA A 208 9.78 3.34 -14.11
CA ALA A 208 8.61 2.48 -14.21
C ALA A 208 8.55 1.41 -13.11
N TYR A 209 9.70 0.92 -12.64
CA TYR A 209 9.77 -0.11 -11.62
C TYR A 209 9.28 0.40 -10.26
N LEU A 210 9.76 1.57 -9.83
CA LEU A 210 9.27 2.20 -8.59
C LEU A 210 7.87 2.80 -8.75
N LEU A 211 7.57 3.39 -9.91
CA LEU A 211 6.25 3.98 -10.18
C LEU A 211 5.12 2.95 -10.19
N ASN A 212 5.41 1.68 -10.45
CA ASN A 212 4.46 0.57 -10.31
C ASN A 212 4.55 -0.15 -8.96
N SER A 213 5.40 0.31 -8.04
CA SER A 213 5.48 -0.28 -6.71
C SER A 213 4.45 0.34 -5.77
N THR A 214 3.81 -0.52 -4.98
CA THR A 214 2.94 -0.07 -3.88
C THR A 214 3.75 0.69 -2.84
N ALA A 215 4.99 0.23 -2.61
CA ALA A 215 6.00 0.78 -1.69
C ALA A 215 6.23 2.29 -1.82
N LEU A 216 5.95 2.85 -3.00
CA LEU A 216 6.23 4.25 -3.31
C LEU A 216 5.24 5.22 -2.62
N SER A 217 4.06 4.76 -2.20
CA SER A 217 3.11 5.57 -1.44
C SER A 217 2.94 5.09 -0.01
N GLU A 218 2.58 3.83 0.20
CA GLU A 218 2.17 3.30 1.51
C GLU A 218 3.27 3.33 2.59
N LEU A 219 4.56 3.29 2.22
CA LEU A 219 5.65 3.34 3.21
C LEU A 219 5.77 4.70 3.89
N SER A 220 5.33 5.79 3.25
CA SER A 220 5.30 7.13 3.87
C SER A 220 4.54 7.12 5.20
N VAL A 221 3.44 6.37 5.26
CA VAL A 221 2.55 6.26 6.42
C VAL A 221 3.28 5.76 7.67
N TRP A 222 4.30 4.91 7.48
CA TRP A 222 5.09 4.34 8.56
C TRP A 222 6.31 5.17 8.94
N LEU A 223 6.73 6.10 8.06
CA LEU A 223 7.87 6.98 8.27
C LEU A 223 7.48 8.24 9.06
N GLU A 224 6.23 8.67 8.94
CA GLU A 224 5.68 9.79 9.72
C GLU A 224 5.42 9.44 11.19
N ASN A 225 5.45 8.14 11.53
CA ASN A 225 5.31 7.63 12.90
C ASN A 225 6.27 6.44 13.09
N PRO A 226 7.54 6.65 13.48
CA PRO A 226 8.44 5.55 13.82
C PRO A 226 7.92 4.77 15.04
N ALA A 227 8.28 3.49 15.13
CA ALA A 227 7.86 2.60 16.22
C ALA A 227 8.50 2.99 17.55
#